data_AF-W4F3R5-F1
#
_entry.id   AF-W4F3R5-F1
#
_cell.length_a   1.000
_cell.length_b   1.000
_cell.length_c   1.000
_cell.angle_alpha   90.00
_cell.angle_beta   90.00
_cell.angle_gamma   90.00
#
_symmetry.space_group_name_H-M   'P 1'
#
loop_
_entity.id
_entity.type
_entity.pdbx_description
1 polymer ?
#
loop_
_entity_poly.entity_id
_entity_poly.type
_entity_poly.pdbx_seq_one_letter_code
_entity_poly.pdbx_strand_id
1 'polypeptide(L)'
;MDLSEERLNYSKDWTDADAVFQPSEQVLDELREKNNGQLPTIVFDATGNKHSMMKAFEYAEHGRKVVYVGLVKGTISFFDPDFHAKEMTLLGSRNATLEDFQYVIDSMQNGSVKGGYVTKKITFEQTPEYFQQGDFRTNKAQITLER
;
A
#
# COMPACT_ATOMS: atom_id res chain seq x y z
N MET A 1 5.45 -4.03 3.35
CA MET A 1 6.86 -3.64 3.13
C MET A 1 6.91 -2.12 3.07
N ASP A 2 7.86 -1.48 3.73
CA ASP A 2 8.03 -0.02 3.75
C ASP A 2 9.48 0.32 4.15
N LEU A 3 9.99 1.47 3.72
CA LEU A 3 11.33 1.96 4.11
C LEU A 3 11.36 2.54 5.53
N SER A 4 10.21 3.02 6.04
CA SER A 4 10.06 3.60 7.37
C SER A 4 9.72 2.51 8.39
N GLU A 5 10.62 2.30 9.34
CA GLU A 5 10.39 1.38 10.48
C GLU A 5 9.18 1.79 11.31
N GLU A 6 8.99 3.10 11.50
CA GLU A 6 7.82 3.63 12.21
C GLU A 6 6.52 3.19 11.54
N ARG A 7 6.41 3.33 10.21
CA ARG A 7 5.22 2.90 9.46
C ARG A 7 5.06 1.37 9.47
N LEU A 8 6.15 0.61 9.43
CA LEU A 8 6.09 -0.85 9.55
C LEU A 8 5.58 -1.29 10.92
N ASN A 9 6.15 -0.75 12.00
CA ASN A 9 5.75 -1.05 13.36
C ASN A 9 4.28 -0.68 13.58
N TYR A 10 3.89 0.52 13.15
CA TYR A 10 2.50 0.94 13.20
C TYR A 10 1.58 0.00 12.41
N SER A 11 1.98 -0.44 11.21
CA SER A 11 1.18 -1.36 10.40
C SER A 11 1.02 -2.73 11.06
N LYS A 12 2.06 -3.21 11.75
CA LYS A 12 2.03 -4.47 12.50
C LYS A 12 1.06 -4.39 13.69
N ASP A 13 0.98 -3.24 14.36
CA ASP A 13 0.09 -3.04 15.49
C ASP A 13 -1.36 -2.76 15.04
N TRP A 14 -1.52 -2.02 13.94
CA TRP A 14 -2.82 -1.59 13.43
C TRP A 14 -3.56 -2.71 12.68
N THR A 15 -2.83 -3.57 11.98
CA THR A 15 -3.39 -4.65 11.13
C THR A 15 -3.09 -6.02 11.72
N ASP A 16 -3.74 -7.06 11.21
CA ASP A 16 -3.43 -8.45 11.55
C ASP A 16 -2.38 -9.03 10.58
N ALA A 17 -1.41 -8.23 10.15
CA ALA A 17 -0.38 -8.67 9.21
C ALA A 17 0.52 -9.74 9.84
N ASP A 18 0.67 -10.87 9.16
CA ASP A 18 1.50 -11.99 9.62
C ASP A 18 3.00 -11.65 9.70
N ALA A 19 3.44 -10.67 8.90
CA ALA A 19 4.80 -10.16 8.88
C ALA A 19 4.90 -8.76 8.25
N VAL A 20 5.98 -8.07 8.61
CA VAL A 20 6.41 -6.81 8.00
C VAL A 20 7.87 -6.94 7.60
N PHE A 21 8.24 -6.32 6.47
CA PHE A 21 9.58 -6.42 5.89
C PHE A 21 10.07 -5.03 5.51
N GLN A 22 11.34 -4.75 5.77
CA GLN A 22 12.05 -3.67 5.10
C GLN A 22 12.59 -4.18 3.75
N PRO A 23 12.64 -3.32 2.71
CA PRO A 23 13.33 -3.68 1.48
C PRO A 23 14.82 -3.94 1.74
N SER A 24 15.30 -5.13 1.37
CA SER A 24 16.70 -5.54 1.49
C SER A 24 17.08 -6.44 0.30
N GLU A 25 18.35 -6.86 0.22
CA GLU A 25 18.78 -7.86 -0.77
C GLU A 25 18.24 -9.26 -0.44
N GLN A 26 17.96 -9.54 0.83
CA GLN A 26 17.51 -10.84 1.34
C GLN A 26 15.97 -10.98 1.34
N VAL A 27 15.24 -9.91 1.06
CA VAL A 27 13.78 -9.86 1.25
C VAL A 27 13.00 -10.91 0.45
N LEU A 28 13.52 -11.35 -0.71
CA LEU A 28 12.90 -12.43 -1.49
C LEU A 28 12.99 -13.79 -0.78
N ASP A 29 14.11 -14.06 -0.11
CA ASP A 29 14.31 -15.29 0.63
C ASP A 29 13.50 -15.27 1.93
N GLU A 30 13.45 -14.12 2.61
CA GLU A 30 12.59 -13.90 3.77
C GLU A 30 11.09 -14.10 3.43
N LEU A 31 10.65 -13.59 2.29
CA LEU A 31 9.27 -13.79 1.80
C LEU A 31 8.99 -15.28 1.54
N ARG A 32 9.92 -16.00 0.91
CA ARG A 32 9.78 -17.45 0.67
C ARG A 32 9.75 -18.22 1.97
N GLU A 33 10.65 -17.93 2.90
CA GLU A 33 10.69 -18.57 4.22
C GLU A 33 9.36 -18.38 4.94
N LYS A 34 8.79 -17.17 4.90
CA LYS A 34 7.50 -16.87 5.50
C LYS A 34 6.33 -17.60 4.83
N ASN A 35 6.44 -17.87 3.53
CA ASN A 35 5.37 -18.40 2.68
C ASN A 35 5.66 -19.82 2.18
N ASN A 36 6.30 -20.67 2.98
CA ASN A 36 6.54 -22.10 2.68
C ASN A 36 7.23 -22.33 1.32
N GLY A 37 8.22 -21.52 1.00
CA GLY A 37 9.00 -21.59 -0.23
C GLY A 37 8.38 -20.88 -1.43
N GLN A 38 7.20 -20.28 -1.30
CA GLN A 38 6.50 -19.59 -2.38
C GLN A 38 6.57 -18.06 -2.23
N LEU A 39 6.43 -17.35 -3.33
CA LEU A 39 6.23 -15.90 -3.33
C LEU A 39 4.72 -15.54 -3.22
N PRO A 40 4.39 -14.28 -2.87
CA PRO A 40 3.02 -13.78 -2.86
C PRO A 40 2.20 -14.07 -4.13
N THR A 41 0.92 -14.40 -3.93
CA THR A 41 -0.05 -14.64 -5.03
C THR A 41 -0.64 -13.36 -5.62
N ILE A 42 -0.60 -12.26 -4.87
CA ILE A 42 -0.99 -10.93 -5.31
C ILE A 42 -0.03 -9.95 -4.66
N VAL A 43 0.57 -9.06 -5.46
CA VAL A 43 1.41 -7.96 -4.98
C VAL A 43 0.70 -6.64 -5.26
N PHE A 44 0.31 -5.92 -4.22
CA PHE A 44 -0.20 -4.56 -4.33
C PHE A 44 0.95 -3.57 -4.17
N ASP A 45 1.24 -2.77 -5.20
CA ASP A 45 2.12 -1.60 -5.05
C ASP A 45 1.28 -0.34 -4.84
N ALA A 46 1.37 0.22 -3.64
CA ALA A 46 0.69 1.45 -3.23
C ALA A 46 1.69 2.59 -2.93
N THR A 47 2.91 2.52 -3.48
CA THR A 47 4.00 3.42 -3.10
C THR A 47 4.03 4.71 -3.93
N GLY A 48 3.54 4.65 -5.17
CA GLY A 48 3.73 5.73 -6.16
C GLY A 48 5.21 5.96 -6.53
N ASN A 49 6.09 5.03 -6.18
CA ASN A 49 7.52 5.11 -6.44
C ASN A 49 7.88 4.21 -7.64
N LYS A 50 8.50 4.80 -8.67
CA LYS A 50 8.87 4.09 -9.90
C LYS A 50 9.70 2.83 -9.64
N HIS A 51 10.67 2.89 -8.73
CA HIS A 51 11.56 1.76 -8.43
C HIS A 51 10.80 0.61 -7.78
N SER A 52 9.96 0.92 -6.78
CA SER A 52 9.11 -0.07 -6.11
C SER A 52 8.16 -0.74 -7.11
N MET A 53 7.47 0.07 -7.92
CA MET A 53 6.51 -0.45 -8.90
C MET A 53 7.20 -1.40 -9.89
N MET A 54 8.37 -1.05 -10.42
CA MET A 54 9.12 -1.95 -11.31
C MET A 54 9.58 -3.24 -10.60
N LYS A 55 10.01 -3.15 -9.33
CA LYS A 55 10.40 -4.31 -8.53
C LYS A 55 9.24 -5.22 -8.12
N ALA A 56 8.00 -4.75 -8.18
CA ALA A 56 6.83 -5.54 -7.79
C ALA A 56 6.71 -6.89 -8.52
N PHE A 57 7.26 -6.98 -9.74
CA PHE A 57 7.32 -8.21 -10.54
C PHE A 57 8.22 -9.29 -9.93
N GLU A 58 9.25 -8.90 -9.18
CA GLU A 58 10.14 -9.84 -8.50
C GLU A 58 9.42 -10.54 -7.34
N TYR A 59 8.51 -9.84 -6.67
CA TYR A 59 7.78 -10.32 -5.50
C TYR A 59 6.57 -11.21 -5.82
N ALA A 60 6.09 -11.24 -7.06
CA ALA A 60 4.97 -12.09 -7.43
C ALA A 60 5.45 -13.47 -7.91
N GLU A 61 4.75 -14.52 -7.46
CA GLU A 61 4.98 -15.91 -7.87
C GLU A 61 4.55 -16.16 -9.34
N HIS A 62 4.96 -17.28 -9.92
CA HIS A 62 4.49 -17.71 -11.25
C HIS A 62 2.95 -17.89 -11.29
N GLY A 63 2.33 -17.40 -12.37
CA GLY A 63 0.89 -17.40 -12.62
C GLY A 63 0.09 -16.37 -11.82
N ARG A 64 0.75 -15.35 -11.25
CA ARG A 64 0.18 -14.44 -10.24
C ARG A 64 0.06 -13.00 -10.71
N LYS A 65 -0.40 -12.13 -9.79
CA LYS A 65 -0.86 -10.78 -10.12
C LYS A 65 0.00 -9.71 -9.44
N VAL A 66 0.31 -8.67 -10.20
CA VAL A 66 0.76 -7.38 -9.67
C VAL A 66 -0.35 -6.36 -9.89
N VAL A 67 -0.71 -5.63 -8.84
CA VAL A 67 -1.76 -4.60 -8.85
C VAL A 67 -1.13 -3.26 -8.47
N TYR A 68 -1.12 -2.33 -9.42
CA TYR A 68 -0.71 -0.95 -9.17
C TYR A 68 -1.88 -0.13 -8.65
N VAL A 69 -1.76 0.27 -7.38
CA VAL A 69 -2.63 1.26 -6.73
C VAL A 69 -1.95 2.63 -6.74
N GLY A 70 -0.62 2.65 -6.57
CA GLY A 70 0.21 3.83 -6.72
C GLY A 70 0.31 4.28 -8.18
N LEU A 71 0.54 5.58 -8.39
CA LEU A 71 0.82 6.14 -9.71
C LEU A 71 2.10 6.96 -9.67
N VAL A 72 2.84 6.94 -10.78
CA VAL A 72 3.98 7.82 -11.00
C VAL A 72 3.74 8.65 -12.26
N LYS A 73 4.17 9.91 -12.25
CA LYS A 73 4.21 10.74 -13.45
C LYS A 73 5.46 10.41 -14.27
N GLY A 74 5.46 9.25 -14.92
CA GLY A 74 6.58 8.82 -15.76
C GLY A 74 6.39 7.42 -16.32
N THR A 75 7.37 6.97 -17.10
CA THR A 75 7.36 5.64 -17.70
C THR A 75 7.85 4.58 -16.71
N ILE A 76 7.11 3.48 -16.62
CA ILE A 76 7.49 2.24 -15.94
C ILE A 76 7.85 1.22 -17.02
N SER A 77 8.92 0.46 -16.81
CA SER A 77 9.37 -0.61 -17.70
C SER A 77 9.63 -1.86 -16.89
N PHE A 78 9.40 -3.03 -17.47
CA PHE A 78 9.71 -4.32 -16.86
C PHE A 78 10.36 -5.24 -17.91
N PHE A 79 11.04 -6.27 -17.45
CA PHE A 79 11.69 -7.23 -18.33
C PHE A 79 10.66 -8.23 -18.86
N ASP A 80 10.38 -8.15 -20.16
CA ASP A 80 9.33 -8.93 -20.82
C ASP A 80 9.50 -10.46 -20.68
N PRO A 81 10.72 -11.04 -20.78
CA PRO A 81 10.90 -12.47 -20.56
C PRO A 81 10.48 -12.93 -19.17
N ASP A 82 10.73 -12.15 -18.12
CA ASP A 82 10.30 -12.51 -16.76
C ASP A 82 8.78 -12.42 -16.62
N PHE A 83 8.17 -11.43 -17.25
CA PHE A 83 6.72 -11.27 -17.25
C PHE A 83 6.02 -12.48 -17.94
N HIS A 84 6.52 -12.89 -19.10
CA HIS A 84 6.02 -14.04 -19.83
C HIS A 84 6.33 -15.37 -19.15
N ALA A 85 7.57 -15.59 -18.68
CA ALA A 85 7.97 -16.82 -18.01
C ALA A 85 7.23 -17.03 -16.68
N LYS A 86 6.83 -15.95 -16.02
CA LYS A 86 5.96 -15.98 -14.84
C LYS A 86 4.48 -16.03 -15.17
N GLU A 87 4.05 -16.06 -16.43
CA GLU A 87 2.63 -16.05 -16.82
C GLU A 87 1.81 -15.00 -16.03
N MET A 88 2.41 -13.81 -15.86
CA MET A 88 1.94 -12.84 -14.87
C MET A 88 0.81 -11.97 -15.43
N THR A 89 -0.07 -11.49 -14.55
CA THR A 89 -1.07 -10.47 -14.88
C THR A 89 -0.71 -9.15 -14.19
N LEU A 90 -0.66 -8.06 -14.97
CA LEU A 90 -0.52 -6.70 -14.44
C LEU A 90 -1.86 -5.97 -14.48
N LEU A 91 -2.27 -5.39 -13.36
CA LEU A 91 -3.52 -4.63 -13.23
C LEU A 91 -3.22 -3.21 -12.75
N GLY A 92 -3.87 -2.21 -13.36
CA GLY A 92 -3.97 -0.87 -12.81
C GLY A 92 -5.28 -0.72 -12.05
N SER A 93 -5.22 -0.28 -10.79
CA SER A 93 -6.38 0.01 -9.96
C SER A 93 -6.47 1.51 -9.70
N ARG A 94 -7.63 2.10 -9.98
CA ARG A 94 -7.87 3.53 -9.76
C ARG A 94 -9.34 3.78 -9.48
N ASN A 95 -9.59 4.69 -8.54
CA ASN A 95 -10.92 5.11 -8.11
C ASN A 95 -11.70 3.97 -7.43
N ALA A 96 -12.94 4.25 -7.06
CA ALA A 96 -13.89 3.31 -6.49
C ALA A 96 -15.29 3.66 -7.02
N THR A 97 -16.13 2.65 -7.25
CA THR A 97 -17.55 2.85 -7.58
C THR A 97 -18.37 3.09 -6.30
N LEU A 98 -19.66 3.42 -6.45
CA LEU A 98 -20.56 3.57 -5.31
C LEU A 98 -20.66 2.28 -4.49
N GLU A 99 -20.67 1.13 -5.17
CA GLU A 99 -20.72 -0.20 -4.57
C GLU A 99 -19.44 -0.49 -3.77
N ASP A 100 -18.27 -0.11 -4.27
CA ASP A 100 -17.01 -0.20 -3.54
C ASP A 100 -17.04 0.64 -2.26
N PHE A 101 -17.59 1.86 -2.33
CA PHE A 101 -17.77 2.70 -1.14
C PHE A 101 -18.71 2.05 -0.13
N GLN A 102 -19.84 1.51 -0.56
CA GLN A 102 -20.79 0.83 0.32
C GLN A 102 -20.14 -0.38 1.00
N TYR A 103 -19.40 -1.19 0.24
CA TYR A 103 -18.66 -2.33 0.78
C TYR A 103 -17.68 -1.93 1.90
N VAL A 104 -16.94 -0.83 1.72
CA VAL A 104 -16.02 -0.33 2.75
C VAL A 104 -16.78 0.18 3.97
N ILE A 105 -17.88 0.92 3.78
CA ILE A 105 -18.72 1.39 4.88
C ILE A 105 -19.24 0.21 5.71
N ASP A 106 -19.79 -0.81 5.05
CA ASP A 106 -20.33 -1.99 5.72
C ASP A 106 -19.23 -2.76 6.46
N SER A 107 -18.05 -2.88 5.83
CA SER A 107 -16.85 -3.51 6.42
C SER A 107 -16.32 -2.76 7.64
N MET A 108 -16.46 -1.42 7.67
CA MET A 108 -16.14 -0.62 8.85
C MET A 108 -17.20 -0.79 9.94
N GLN A 109 -18.48 -0.79 9.58
CA GLN A 109 -19.59 -0.93 10.54
C GLN A 109 -19.60 -2.31 11.22
N ASN A 110 -19.25 -3.36 10.49
CA ASN A 110 -19.21 -4.73 11.01
C ASN A 110 -17.87 -5.09 11.68
N GLY A 111 -16.90 -4.17 11.71
CA GLY A 111 -15.59 -4.36 12.34
C GLY A 111 -14.57 -5.16 11.53
N SER A 112 -14.86 -5.52 10.27
CA SER A 112 -13.89 -6.19 9.37
C SER A 112 -12.72 -5.29 8.99
N VAL A 113 -12.91 -3.97 9.03
CA VAL A 113 -11.84 -2.98 8.83
C VAL A 113 -11.65 -2.19 10.12
N LYS A 114 -10.43 -2.22 10.66
CA LYS A 114 -10.06 -1.44 11.85
C LYS A 114 -9.92 0.04 11.48
N GLY A 115 -10.51 0.92 12.29
CA GLY A 115 -10.21 2.35 12.25
C GLY A 115 -8.76 2.64 12.67
N GLY A 116 -8.31 3.89 12.58
CA GLY A 116 -6.99 4.30 13.09
C GLY A 116 -6.10 5.03 12.09
N TYR A 117 -6.44 4.99 10.80
CA TYR A 117 -5.61 5.60 9.75
C TYR A 117 -5.49 7.14 9.81
N VAL A 118 -6.41 7.81 10.53
CA VAL A 118 -6.36 9.26 10.75
C VAL A 118 -5.50 9.55 11.98
N THR A 119 -4.32 10.11 11.76
CA THR A 119 -3.36 10.42 12.83
C THR A 119 -3.38 11.88 13.28
N LYS A 120 -4.04 12.77 12.50
CA LYS A 120 -4.27 14.16 12.88
C LYS A 120 -5.70 14.56 12.59
N LYS A 121 -6.35 15.22 13.54
CA LYS A 121 -7.63 15.89 13.35
C LYS A 121 -7.43 17.38 13.57
N ILE A 122 -7.92 18.19 12.66
CA ILE A 122 -7.88 19.66 12.73
C ILE A 122 -9.25 20.23 12.34
N THR A 123 -9.56 21.42 12.83
CA THR A 123 -10.74 22.16 12.37
C THR A 123 -10.46 22.85 11.04
N PHE A 124 -11.52 23.34 10.39
CA PHE A 124 -11.37 24.10 9.15
C PHE A 124 -10.48 25.33 9.33
N GLU A 125 -10.65 26.06 10.43
CA GLU A 125 -9.92 27.29 10.75
C GLU A 125 -8.42 27.05 10.92
N GLN A 126 -8.03 25.88 11.42
CA GLN A 126 -6.64 25.48 11.62
C GLN A 126 -5.94 25.06 10.33
N THR A 127 -6.70 24.85 9.24
CA THR A 127 -6.18 24.31 7.98
C THR A 127 -5.06 25.15 7.38
N PRO A 128 -5.19 26.49 7.23
CA PRO A 128 -4.13 27.30 6.62
C PRO A 128 -2.81 27.22 7.40
N GLU A 129 -2.88 27.34 8.73
CA GLU A 129 -1.69 27.32 9.60
C GLU A 129 -1.01 25.93 9.58
N TYR A 130 -1.80 24.85 9.66
CA TYR A 130 -1.28 23.49 9.61
C TYR A 130 -0.48 23.21 8.33
N PHE A 131 -0.99 23.61 7.16
CA PHE A 131 -0.29 23.39 5.88
C PHE A 131 0.89 24.35 5.69
N GLN A 132 0.86 25.56 6.25
CA GLN A 132 1.98 26.51 6.21
C GLN A 132 3.20 26.05 7.01
N GLN A 133 3.01 25.27 8.08
CA GLN A 133 4.10 24.70 8.86
C GLN A 133 4.98 23.75 8.05
N GLY A 134 4.44 23.16 6.96
CA GLY A 134 5.20 22.27 6.08
C GLY A 134 5.61 20.93 6.72
N ASP A 135 5.05 20.58 7.88
CA ASP A 135 5.29 19.29 8.53
C ASP A 135 4.30 18.23 8.01
N PHE A 136 4.77 17.39 7.10
CA PHE A 136 3.98 16.33 6.46
C PHE A 136 4.27 14.94 7.03
N ARG A 137 4.75 14.83 8.28
CA ARG A 137 4.95 13.52 8.95
C ARG A 137 3.65 12.84 9.37
N THR A 138 2.51 13.47 9.13
CA THR A 138 1.19 12.93 9.43
C THR A 138 0.77 11.92 8.36
N ASN A 139 0.41 10.69 8.75
CA ASN A 139 -0.17 9.69 7.83
C ASN A 139 -1.43 10.20 7.12
N LYS A 140 -2.43 10.68 7.89
CA LYS A 140 -3.63 11.31 7.33
C LYS A 140 -4.20 12.37 8.27
N ALA A 141 -4.32 13.59 7.76
CA ALA A 141 -5.03 14.68 8.41
C ALA A 141 -6.51 14.67 7.99
N GLN A 142 -7.41 14.65 8.96
CA GLN A 142 -8.84 14.85 8.76
C GLN A 142 -9.20 16.27 9.18
N ILE A 143 -9.68 17.05 8.21
CA ILE A 143 -10.25 18.38 8.45
C ILE A 143 -11.73 18.19 8.74
N THR A 144 -12.17 18.67 9.90
CA THR A 144 -13.58 18.60 10.29
C THR A 144 -14.22 19.97 10.04
N LEU A 145 -15.35 19.95 9.33
CA LEU A 145 -16.23 21.10 9.22
C LEU A 145 -17.27 20.97 10.34
N GLU A 146 -17.09 21.72 11.42
CA GLU A 146 -18.16 21.88 12.40
C GLU A 146 -19.24 22.77 11.78
N ARG A 147 -20.50 22.36 11.89
CA ARG A 147 -21.67 23.17 11.49
C ARG A 147 -22.23 23.90 12.69
#